data_AF-A0A3M2A499-F1
#
_entry.id   AF-A0A3M2A499-F1
#
_cell.length_a   1.000
_cell.length_b   1.000
_cell.length_c   1.000
_cell.angle_alpha   90.00
_cell.angle_beta   90.00
_cell.angle_gamma   90.00
#
_symmetry.space_group_name_H-M   'P 1'
#
loop_
_entity.id
_entity.type
_entity.pdbx_description
1 polymer ?
#
loop_
_entity_poly.entity_id
_entity_poly.type
_entity_poly.pdbx_seq_one_letter_code
_entity_poly.pdbx_strand_id
1 'polypeptide(L)'
;FWTSYLFHTRDMMRQSALDYMQLIRILRTFDGSRRWSFDLDGDGSPELAGDFDGDGQIDIGADSPIYAMGGSLGGIMSTILGGVEPAVDAIVPIAGGGRLTDVGVRSKQGGVPEAVILRVMGPYFVVDVGDDRIADVEMHATFGNDLVEMPLGEVGGVLPGDTIVAENLDNGERACAYVLPDETDGDGISGRARIPLAMDEGDRLVLRFYRGPVLVLGDEECTVEDGFEPYREFDRHTFPIEYGGKTIPPGELRAVAEGLGLRRTHPELRRFLSIGQMVLDPADPGVHARNMRGGLAYPELDEQVRTRALIVTTVGDMNVPASTGLTVARAAGFIDYRTPDTRYDDTPYAGASTNDVVIQTYTAEAVNILKRFTFSDDPSVGVHMDVENFSNGTDLWGDRVPRLVPPLRNLRTYEELDGAYSGAIFVYSIPEGQHGFAQPGEQTDTKILECGGGTFTEACRQMWRGEVFDVGWYMFHTIGAFATRPTESPLGTKCNTREQCNGIPDPPTERPTTDLP
;
A
#
# COMPACT_ATOMS: atom_id res chain seq x y z
N PHE A 1 11.56 5.71 0.96
CA PHE A 1 10.29 6.44 0.78
C PHE A 1 9.47 6.43 2.06
N TRP A 2 9.10 5.26 2.59
CA TRP A 2 8.36 5.13 3.85
C TRP A 2 9.25 4.72 5.00
N THR A 3 9.19 5.45 6.11
CA THR A 3 9.87 5.11 7.37
C THR A 3 9.06 5.64 8.57
N SER A 4 9.43 5.23 9.78
CA SER A 4 8.92 5.84 11.02
C SER A 4 9.34 7.31 11.20
N TYR A 5 10.33 7.81 10.43
CA TYR A 5 10.70 9.23 10.41
C TYR A 5 9.69 10.02 9.57
N LEU A 6 8.62 10.43 10.23
CA LEU A 6 7.45 11.06 9.61
C LEU A 6 7.80 12.29 8.75
N PHE A 7 8.70 13.15 9.23
CA PHE A 7 9.15 14.32 8.47
C PHE A 7 9.91 13.94 7.19
N HIS A 8 10.79 12.94 7.28
CA HIS A 8 11.51 12.43 6.11
C HIS A 8 10.54 11.84 5.07
N THR A 9 9.60 11.00 5.51
CA THR A 9 8.57 10.43 4.63
C THR A 9 7.74 11.54 3.95
N ARG A 10 7.25 12.51 4.72
CA ARG A 10 6.52 13.68 4.21
C ARG A 10 7.33 14.44 3.15
N ASP A 11 8.57 14.78 3.48
CA ASP A 11 9.39 15.65 2.64
C ASP A 11 9.84 14.92 1.37
N MET A 12 10.10 13.61 1.43
CA MET A 12 10.34 12.79 0.23
C MET A 12 9.18 12.83 -0.74
N MET A 13 7.95 12.67 -0.25
CA MET A 13 6.76 12.68 -1.11
C MET A 13 6.49 14.06 -1.71
N ARG A 14 6.65 15.13 -0.91
CA ARG A 14 6.53 16.50 -1.41
C ARG A 14 7.59 16.83 -2.44
N GLN A 15 8.84 16.45 -2.18
CA GLN A 15 9.94 16.69 -3.11
C GLN A 15 9.68 15.99 -4.45
N SER A 16 9.26 14.72 -4.43
CA SER A 16 8.94 14.00 -5.67
C SER A 16 7.79 14.62 -6.44
N ALA A 17 6.76 15.14 -5.76
CA ALA A 17 5.69 15.89 -6.44
C ALA A 17 6.24 17.16 -7.11
N LEU A 18 7.10 17.93 -6.42
CA LEU A 18 7.76 19.11 -6.99
C LEU A 18 8.66 18.76 -8.18
N ASP A 19 9.37 17.63 -8.12
CA ASP A 19 10.21 17.16 -9.22
C ASP A 19 9.37 16.84 -10.47
N TYR A 20 8.19 16.21 -10.29
CA TYR A 20 7.25 16.00 -11.40
C TYR A 20 6.70 17.31 -11.97
N MET A 21 6.33 18.27 -11.11
CA MET A 21 5.87 19.60 -11.57
C MET A 21 6.97 20.32 -12.36
N GLN A 22 8.23 20.22 -11.90
CA GLN A 22 9.36 20.83 -12.60
C GLN A 22 9.63 20.13 -13.94
N LEU A 23 9.51 18.80 -14.01
CA LEU A 23 9.57 18.07 -15.28
C LEU A 23 8.48 18.54 -16.24
N ILE A 24 7.24 18.64 -15.78
CA ILE A 24 6.11 19.10 -16.60
C ILE A 24 6.35 20.52 -17.12
N ARG A 25 6.86 21.43 -16.30
CA ARG A 25 7.25 22.76 -16.74
C ARG A 25 8.31 22.73 -17.83
N ILE A 26 9.32 21.87 -17.70
CA ILE A 26 10.34 21.68 -18.74
C ILE A 26 9.68 21.17 -20.03
N LEU A 27 8.81 20.15 -19.96
CA LEU A 27 8.11 19.62 -21.13
C LEU A 27 7.23 20.68 -21.81
N ARG A 28 6.58 21.56 -21.04
CA ARG A 28 5.80 22.68 -21.59
C ARG A 28 6.65 23.77 -22.23
N THR A 29 7.98 23.77 -22.05
CA THR A 29 8.89 24.64 -22.81
C THR A 29 9.20 24.12 -24.21
N PHE A 30 8.85 22.87 -24.53
CA PHE A 30 9.03 22.27 -25.85
C PHE A 30 7.87 22.68 -26.76
N ASP A 31 7.78 23.98 -27.03
CA ASP A 31 6.60 24.67 -27.58
C ASP A 31 6.53 24.71 -29.12
N GLY A 32 7.48 24.08 -29.81
CA GLY A 32 7.58 24.07 -31.27
C GLY A 32 8.23 25.30 -31.88
N SER A 33 8.73 26.21 -31.05
CA SER A 33 9.51 27.37 -31.47
C SER A 33 10.88 27.42 -30.82
N ARG A 34 10.98 26.99 -29.55
CA ARG A 34 12.24 26.87 -28.82
C ARG A 34 13.09 25.79 -29.49
N ARG A 35 14.38 26.05 -29.62
CA ARG A 35 15.38 25.13 -30.18
C ARG A 35 16.39 24.69 -29.12
N TRP A 36 17.03 23.56 -29.33
CA TRP A 36 18.18 23.14 -28.54
C TRP A 36 19.33 24.15 -28.67
N SER A 37 20.24 24.15 -27.69
CA SER A 37 21.49 24.92 -27.80
C SER A 37 22.60 24.18 -28.54
N PHE A 38 22.31 22.97 -28.99
CA PHE A 38 23.21 22.08 -29.72
C PHE A 38 22.46 21.50 -30.92
N ASP A 39 23.24 21.05 -31.89
CA ASP A 39 22.83 20.42 -33.13
C ASP A 39 22.88 18.90 -32.92
N LEU A 40 21.71 18.25 -32.94
CA LEU A 40 21.49 16.86 -32.56
C LEU A 40 21.88 15.92 -33.69
N ASP A 41 21.53 16.26 -34.94
CA ASP A 41 21.78 15.44 -36.13
C ASP A 41 23.07 15.82 -36.88
N GLY A 42 23.62 17.01 -36.60
CA GLY A 42 24.86 17.51 -37.19
C GLY A 42 24.68 18.20 -38.55
N ASP A 43 23.47 18.60 -38.93
CA ASP A 43 23.17 19.28 -40.19
C ASP A 43 23.62 20.76 -40.22
N GLY A 44 24.06 21.28 -39.07
CA GLY A 44 24.49 22.67 -38.87
C GLY A 44 23.42 23.58 -38.28
N SER A 45 22.24 23.06 -37.91
CA SER A 45 21.09 23.81 -37.38
C SER A 45 20.50 23.14 -36.14
N PRO A 46 20.48 23.81 -34.97
CA PRO A 46 19.85 23.23 -33.78
C PRO A 46 18.36 22.92 -33.98
N GLU A 47 17.93 21.73 -33.58
CA GLU A 47 16.56 21.21 -33.75
C GLU A 47 15.60 21.86 -32.74
N LEU A 48 14.31 21.61 -32.93
CA LEU A 48 13.28 22.04 -31.98
C LEU A 48 13.47 21.36 -30.63
N ALA A 49 13.30 22.09 -29.54
CA ALA A 49 13.28 21.49 -28.22
C ALA A 49 12.08 20.54 -28.13
N GLY A 50 12.34 19.28 -27.79
CA GLY A 50 11.34 18.20 -27.79
C GLY A 50 11.32 17.34 -29.05
N ASP A 51 12.04 17.73 -30.11
CA ASP A 51 12.39 16.89 -31.27
C ASP A 51 13.69 16.15 -30.92
N PHE A 52 13.55 14.87 -30.54
CA PHE A 52 14.64 14.03 -30.06
C PHE A 52 15.19 13.11 -31.15
N ASP A 53 14.50 13.01 -32.30
CA ASP A 53 14.94 12.23 -33.45
C ASP A 53 15.40 13.09 -34.65
N GLY A 54 15.24 14.41 -34.58
CA GLY A 54 15.74 15.40 -35.52
C GLY A 54 14.90 15.53 -36.79
N ASP A 55 13.71 14.95 -36.84
CA ASP A 55 12.90 14.92 -38.07
C ASP A 55 12.12 16.24 -38.34
N GLY A 56 12.28 17.23 -37.46
CA GLY A 56 11.59 18.52 -37.52
C GLY A 56 10.20 18.51 -36.89
N GLN A 57 9.78 17.40 -36.28
CA GLN A 57 8.54 17.24 -35.52
C GLN A 57 8.84 17.05 -34.04
N ILE A 58 7.97 17.58 -33.18
CA ILE A 58 8.15 17.41 -31.74
C ILE A 58 7.65 16.04 -31.31
N ASP A 59 8.52 15.25 -30.69
CA ASP A 59 8.18 13.96 -30.09
C ASP A 59 7.48 14.12 -28.74
N ILE A 60 7.99 15.04 -27.91
CA ILE A 60 7.50 15.28 -26.55
C ILE A 60 7.32 16.77 -26.34
N GLY A 61 6.12 17.19 -25.94
CA GLY A 61 5.82 18.57 -25.61
C GLY A 61 4.63 19.14 -26.38
N ALA A 62 4.75 20.40 -26.76
CA ALA A 62 3.69 21.22 -27.33
C ALA A 62 2.42 21.21 -26.47
N ASP A 63 1.27 21.22 -27.13
CA ASP A 63 -0.05 21.14 -26.51
C ASP A 63 -0.50 19.68 -26.25
N SER A 64 0.44 18.71 -26.28
CA SER A 64 0.10 17.32 -26.00
C SER A 64 -0.46 17.18 -24.57
N PRO A 65 -1.50 16.36 -24.38
CA PRO A 65 -2.05 16.13 -23.05
C PRO A 65 -1.04 15.35 -22.20
N ILE A 66 -1.00 15.65 -20.91
CA ILE A 66 -0.13 14.99 -19.94
C ILE A 66 -0.99 14.12 -19.03
N TYR A 67 -0.68 12.83 -19.00
CA TYR A 67 -1.32 11.86 -18.13
C TYR A 67 -0.34 11.30 -17.11
N ALA A 68 -0.83 11.00 -15.91
CA ALA A 68 -0.03 10.34 -14.87
C ALA A 68 -0.70 9.05 -14.37
N MET A 69 -0.07 7.92 -14.67
CA MET A 69 -0.50 6.59 -14.23
C MET A 69 0.59 5.98 -13.35
N GLY A 70 0.19 5.24 -12.32
CA GLY A 70 1.15 4.54 -11.49
C GLY A 70 0.51 3.48 -10.61
N GLY A 71 1.23 2.38 -10.40
CA GLY A 71 0.89 1.34 -9.44
C GLY A 71 1.52 1.58 -8.08
N SER A 72 0.84 1.22 -6.98
CA SER A 72 1.42 1.25 -5.63
C SER A 72 1.90 2.65 -5.22
N LEU A 73 3.18 2.83 -4.87
CA LEU A 73 3.79 4.15 -4.65
C LEU A 73 3.56 5.12 -5.84
N GLY A 74 3.59 4.62 -7.07
CA GLY A 74 3.27 5.44 -8.25
C GLY A 74 1.81 5.92 -8.25
N GLY A 75 0.88 5.11 -7.73
CA GLY A 75 -0.52 5.49 -7.58
C GLY A 75 -0.75 6.52 -6.46
N ILE A 76 0.01 6.41 -5.37
CA ILE A 76 0.08 7.42 -4.32
C ILE A 76 0.58 8.76 -4.90
N MET A 77 1.68 8.73 -5.65
CA MET A 77 2.28 9.93 -6.24
C MET A 77 1.43 10.56 -7.35
N SER A 78 0.81 9.76 -8.23
CA SER A 78 -0.07 10.30 -9.27
C SER A 78 -1.31 10.97 -8.69
N THR A 79 -1.81 10.47 -7.55
CA THR A 79 -2.91 11.11 -6.82
C THR A 79 -2.51 12.48 -6.27
N ILE A 80 -1.31 12.61 -5.68
CA ILE A 80 -0.80 13.91 -5.23
C ILE A 80 -0.68 14.85 -6.43
N LEU A 81 -0.04 14.39 -7.51
CA LEU A 81 0.20 15.18 -8.71
C LEU A 81 -1.12 15.70 -9.31
N GLY A 82 -2.12 14.84 -9.50
CA GLY A 82 -3.43 15.26 -10.02
C GLY A 82 -4.23 16.16 -9.07
N GLY A 83 -3.84 16.25 -7.80
CA GLY A 83 -4.42 17.20 -6.84
C GLY A 83 -3.68 18.54 -6.76
N VAL A 84 -2.53 18.69 -7.42
CA VAL A 84 -1.71 19.91 -7.30
C VAL A 84 -1.22 20.50 -8.62
N GLU A 85 -1.15 19.75 -9.71
CA GLU A 85 -0.55 20.20 -10.97
C GLU A 85 -1.63 20.44 -12.05
N PRO A 86 -1.91 21.72 -12.42
CA PRO A 86 -2.94 22.06 -13.40
C PRO A 86 -2.69 21.50 -14.81
N ALA A 87 -1.43 21.30 -15.20
CA ALA A 87 -1.10 20.83 -16.55
C ALA A 87 -1.30 19.32 -16.76
N VAL A 88 -1.74 18.57 -15.74
CA VAL A 88 -2.10 17.15 -15.83
C VAL A 88 -3.59 17.00 -16.15
N ASP A 89 -3.87 16.45 -17.32
CA ASP A 89 -5.23 16.25 -17.85
C ASP A 89 -5.97 15.10 -17.16
N ALA A 90 -5.27 13.99 -16.93
CA ALA A 90 -5.86 12.84 -16.24
C ALA A 90 -4.86 11.99 -15.47
N ILE A 91 -5.33 11.36 -14.40
CA ILE A 91 -4.56 10.39 -13.62
C ILE A 91 -5.26 9.04 -13.50
N VAL A 92 -4.45 7.99 -13.38
CA VAL A 92 -4.91 6.63 -13.11
C VAL A 92 -4.05 6.04 -11.98
N PRO A 93 -4.39 6.34 -10.70
CA PRO A 93 -3.75 5.70 -9.57
C PRO A 93 -4.26 4.26 -9.41
N ILE A 94 -3.37 3.28 -9.54
CA ILE A 94 -3.65 1.85 -9.40
C ILE A 94 -3.09 1.38 -8.07
N ALA A 95 -3.93 0.79 -7.22
CA ALA A 95 -3.55 0.42 -5.87
C ALA A 95 -2.85 1.60 -5.14
N GLY A 96 -3.32 2.83 -5.42
CA GLY A 96 -2.92 4.04 -4.71
C GLY A 96 -3.73 4.20 -3.44
N GLY A 97 -3.19 4.92 -2.45
CA GLY A 97 -3.83 5.07 -1.15
C GLY A 97 -3.55 6.41 -0.50
N GLY A 98 -4.55 6.96 0.20
CA GLY A 98 -4.42 8.11 1.09
C GLY A 98 -4.40 7.68 2.55
N ARG A 99 -4.32 8.63 3.47
CA ARG A 99 -4.14 8.37 4.91
C ARG A 99 -2.89 7.52 5.15
N LEU A 100 -1.74 8.14 4.92
CA LEU A 100 -0.44 7.49 4.88
C LEU A 100 -0.06 6.69 6.12
N THR A 101 -0.58 7.04 7.30
CA THR A 101 -0.41 6.19 8.49
C THR A 101 -1.19 4.88 8.39
N ASP A 102 -2.37 4.88 7.78
CA ASP A 102 -3.13 3.64 7.55
C ASP A 102 -2.38 2.72 6.57
N VAL A 103 -1.76 3.29 5.53
CA VAL A 103 -0.85 2.53 4.66
C VAL A 103 0.29 1.93 5.49
N GLY A 104 0.99 2.75 6.29
CA GLY A 104 2.13 2.31 7.08
C GLY A 104 1.80 1.21 8.11
N VAL A 105 0.61 1.22 8.70
CA VAL A 105 0.28 0.30 9.82
C VAL A 105 -0.50 -0.95 9.42
N ARG A 106 -1.12 -0.94 8.23
CA ARG A 106 -1.92 -2.07 7.74
C ARG A 106 -1.31 -2.75 6.51
N SER A 107 -0.24 -2.20 5.96
CA SER A 107 0.46 -2.81 4.84
C SER A 107 1.02 -4.19 5.20
N LYS A 108 0.94 -5.15 4.29
CA LYS A 108 1.71 -6.40 4.29
C LYS A 108 2.88 -6.38 3.29
N GLN A 109 3.11 -5.25 2.62
CA GLN A 109 4.21 -5.09 1.67
C GLN A 109 5.53 -5.19 2.43
N GLY A 110 6.36 -6.18 2.07
CA GLY A 110 7.68 -6.34 2.66
C GLY A 110 8.46 -5.01 2.66
N GLY A 111 9.08 -4.71 3.79
CA GLY A 111 9.81 -3.49 4.07
C GLY A 111 8.98 -2.37 4.69
N VAL A 112 7.65 -2.34 4.53
CA VAL A 112 6.79 -1.32 5.16
C VAL A 112 6.54 -1.62 6.65
N PRO A 113 6.08 -2.83 7.05
CA PRO A 113 5.95 -3.19 8.47
C PRO A 113 7.25 -2.98 9.24
N GLU A 114 8.39 -3.32 8.64
CA GLU A 114 9.70 -3.20 9.23
C GLU A 114 10.10 -1.73 9.39
N ALA A 115 10.06 -0.95 8.30
CA ALA A 115 10.49 0.45 8.33
C ALA A 115 9.59 1.36 9.18
N VAL A 116 8.33 0.98 9.40
CA VAL A 116 7.33 1.78 10.12
C VAL A 116 7.01 1.18 11.47
N ILE A 117 6.31 0.04 11.49
CA ILE A 117 5.72 -0.51 12.72
C ILE A 117 6.80 -1.07 13.62
N LEU A 118 7.73 -1.87 13.10
CA LEU A 118 8.79 -2.46 13.92
C LEU A 118 9.77 -1.41 14.42
N ARG A 119 10.02 -0.32 13.67
CA ARG A 119 10.85 0.79 14.16
C ARG A 119 10.14 1.66 15.20
N VAL A 120 8.80 1.79 15.14
CA VAL A 120 8.01 2.50 16.18
C VAL A 120 7.86 1.64 17.44
N MET A 121 7.68 0.33 17.28
CA MET A 121 7.57 -0.60 18.40
C MET A 121 8.92 -0.94 19.01
N GLY A 122 9.96 -0.97 18.19
CA GLY A 122 11.28 -1.41 18.56
C GLY A 122 12.20 -0.27 19.00
N PRO A 123 13.44 -0.63 19.40
CA PRO A 123 13.88 -2.01 19.64
C PRO A 123 13.09 -2.66 20.78
N TYR A 124 12.96 -3.98 20.73
CA TYR A 124 12.20 -4.73 21.73
C TYR A 124 12.92 -6.02 22.07
N PHE A 125 12.72 -6.49 23.30
CA PHE A 125 13.24 -7.77 23.75
C PHE A 125 12.21 -8.85 23.52
N VAL A 126 12.67 -10.00 23.04
CA VAL A 126 11.90 -11.25 23.01
C VAL A 126 12.52 -12.18 24.03
N VAL A 127 11.67 -12.79 24.85
CA VAL A 127 12.09 -13.79 25.83
C VAL A 127 11.24 -15.02 25.58
N ASP A 128 11.86 -16.10 25.11
CA ASP A 128 11.22 -17.39 24.84
C ASP A 128 11.70 -18.41 25.87
N VAL A 129 10.76 -19.01 26.60
CA VAL A 129 11.03 -19.97 27.69
C VAL A 129 10.78 -21.37 27.18
N GLY A 130 11.82 -22.21 27.22
CA GLY A 130 11.74 -23.62 26.90
C GLY A 130 11.21 -24.48 28.06
N ASP A 131 10.86 -25.73 27.76
CA ASP A 131 10.37 -26.71 28.75
C ASP A 131 11.38 -27.04 29.86
N ASP A 132 12.66 -26.76 29.61
CA ASP A 132 13.76 -26.87 30.57
C ASP A 132 13.85 -25.67 31.54
N ARG A 133 12.95 -24.68 31.39
CA ARG A 133 12.89 -23.42 32.14
C ARG A 133 14.10 -22.52 31.92
N ILE A 134 14.79 -22.69 30.80
CA ILE A 134 15.78 -21.75 30.30
C ILE A 134 15.06 -20.80 29.35
N ALA A 135 15.29 -19.51 29.56
CA ALA A 135 14.75 -18.47 28.70
C ALA A 135 15.85 -17.94 27.77
N ASP A 136 15.64 -18.07 26.47
CA ASP A 136 16.44 -17.37 25.46
C ASP A 136 16.01 -15.91 25.43
N VAL A 137 16.99 -15.00 25.52
CA VAL A 137 16.77 -13.56 25.49
C VAL A 137 17.37 -13.00 24.20
N GLU A 138 16.53 -12.36 23.40
CA GLU A 138 16.91 -11.74 22.14
C GLU A 138 16.52 -10.26 22.11
N MET A 139 17.32 -9.43 21.43
CA MET A 139 16.94 -8.08 21.04
C MET A 139 16.57 -8.07 19.57
N HIS A 140 15.42 -7.48 19.27
CA HIS A 140 14.90 -7.32 17.93
C HIS A 140 14.93 -5.84 17.57
N ALA A 141 15.59 -5.51 16.46
CA ALA A 141 15.67 -4.15 15.94
C ALA A 141 15.60 -4.14 14.42
N THR A 142 15.31 -2.98 13.82
CA THR A 142 15.25 -2.84 12.36
C THR A 142 16.48 -2.16 11.79
N PHE A 143 17.15 -2.83 10.86
CA PHE A 143 18.20 -2.22 10.05
C PHE A 143 17.68 -1.98 8.63
N GLY A 144 17.65 -0.72 8.19
CA GLY A 144 16.94 -0.37 6.95
C GLY A 144 15.47 -0.79 7.01
N ASN A 145 15.11 -1.78 6.17
CA ASN A 145 13.78 -2.36 6.02
C ASN A 145 13.71 -3.83 6.45
N ASP A 146 14.71 -4.32 7.18
CA ASP A 146 14.80 -5.71 7.64
C ASP A 146 14.75 -5.78 9.16
N LEU A 147 14.10 -6.82 9.68
CA LEU A 147 14.18 -7.21 11.08
C LEU A 147 15.51 -7.94 11.31
N VAL A 148 16.26 -7.53 12.33
CA VAL A 148 17.47 -8.21 12.81
C VAL A 148 17.18 -8.74 14.20
N GLU A 149 17.32 -10.07 14.34
CA GLU A 149 17.15 -10.82 15.58
C GLU A 149 18.54 -11.08 16.16
N MET A 150 18.76 -10.64 17.40
CA MET A 150 20.09 -10.62 18.02
C MET A 150 20.06 -11.41 19.31
N PRO A 151 20.62 -12.62 19.34
CA PRO A 151 20.68 -13.42 20.56
C PRO A 151 21.58 -12.73 21.58
N LEU A 152 21.07 -12.53 22.79
CA LEU A 152 21.81 -11.86 23.85
C LEU A 152 22.38 -12.86 24.86
N GLY A 153 21.61 -13.88 25.23
CA GLY A 153 22.01 -14.86 26.24
C GLY A 153 20.82 -15.63 26.80
N GLU A 154 21.08 -16.42 27.84
CA GLU A 154 20.09 -17.30 28.48
C GLU A 154 19.85 -16.90 29.94
N VAL A 155 18.62 -17.04 30.42
CA VAL A 155 18.23 -16.83 31.82
C VAL A 155 17.53 -18.08 32.36
N GLY A 156 18.17 -18.74 33.33
CA GLY A 156 17.61 -19.94 33.95
C GLY A 156 16.55 -19.66 35.03
N GLY A 157 15.52 -20.51 35.08
CA GLY A 157 14.50 -20.53 36.13
C GLY A 157 13.33 -19.56 35.91
N VAL A 158 13.13 -19.10 34.67
CA VAL A 158 11.96 -18.31 34.27
C VAL A 158 10.74 -19.22 34.14
N LEU A 159 9.59 -18.77 34.63
CA LEU A 159 8.32 -19.49 34.56
C LEU A 159 7.23 -18.62 33.93
N PRO A 160 6.23 -19.20 33.26
CA PRO A 160 5.01 -18.49 32.91
C PRO A 160 4.36 -17.81 34.13
N GLY A 161 3.94 -16.56 33.93
CA GLY A 161 3.43 -15.67 34.97
C GLY A 161 4.49 -14.81 35.66
N ASP A 162 5.79 -15.06 35.44
CA ASP A 162 6.85 -14.17 35.93
C ASP A 162 6.77 -12.79 35.25
N THR A 163 7.26 -11.78 35.96
CA THR A 163 7.32 -10.39 35.48
C THR A 163 8.73 -10.05 35.02
N ILE A 164 8.85 -9.43 33.86
CA ILE A 164 10.10 -8.89 33.33
C ILE A 164 9.95 -7.37 33.25
N VAL A 165 10.90 -6.64 33.82
CA VAL A 165 11.00 -5.18 33.72
C VAL A 165 12.30 -4.83 33.01
N ALA A 166 12.21 -4.23 31.83
CA ALA A 166 13.34 -3.64 31.11
C ALA A 166 13.43 -2.15 31.46
N GLU A 167 14.65 -1.67 31.71
CA GLU A 167 14.93 -0.27 32.03
C GLU A 167 16.08 0.25 31.17
N ASN A 168 15.89 1.43 30.61
CA ASN A 168 16.94 2.24 30.03
C ASN A 168 17.58 3.08 31.13
N LEU A 169 18.84 2.79 31.46
CA LEU A 169 19.56 3.40 32.57
C LEU A 169 20.05 4.82 32.27
N ASP A 170 20.02 5.24 31.00
CA ASP A 170 20.50 6.56 30.58
C ASP A 170 19.38 7.61 30.58
N ASN A 171 18.13 7.22 30.31
CA ASN A 171 16.98 8.13 30.30
C ASN A 171 15.87 7.78 31.32
N GLY A 172 15.91 6.60 31.94
CA GLY A 172 14.94 6.16 32.95
C GLY A 172 13.66 5.54 32.38
N GLU A 173 13.53 5.40 31.06
CA GLU A 173 12.38 4.75 30.43
C GLU A 173 12.27 3.28 30.86
N ARG A 174 11.04 2.81 31.06
CA ARG A 174 10.75 1.45 31.54
C ARG A 174 9.69 0.79 30.70
N ALA A 175 9.82 -0.52 30.55
CA ALA A 175 8.81 -1.36 29.92
C ALA A 175 8.75 -2.71 30.63
N CYS A 176 7.61 -3.37 30.53
CA CYS A 176 7.38 -4.61 31.24
C CYS A 176 6.46 -5.54 30.47
N ALA A 177 6.62 -6.84 30.75
CA ALA A 177 5.73 -7.87 30.28
C ALA A 177 5.64 -9.00 31.29
N TYR A 178 4.53 -9.73 31.24
CA TYR A 178 4.44 -11.04 31.85
C TYR A 178 4.91 -12.09 30.84
N VAL A 179 5.55 -13.14 31.34
CA VAL A 179 5.78 -14.36 30.55
C VAL A 179 4.45 -15.06 30.37
N LEU A 180 3.88 -14.99 29.17
CA LEU A 180 2.61 -15.64 28.87
C LEU A 180 2.86 -17.11 28.47
N PRO A 181 2.04 -18.06 28.95
CA PRO A 181 2.19 -19.45 28.54
C PRO A 181 1.90 -19.60 27.05
N ASP A 182 2.65 -20.48 26.37
CA ASP A 182 2.34 -20.90 25.02
C ASP A 182 1.40 -22.11 25.01
N GLU A 183 0.63 -22.27 23.94
CA GLU A 183 -0.10 -23.51 23.69
C GLU A 183 0.92 -24.61 23.35
N THR A 184 1.09 -25.57 24.27
CA THR A 184 1.92 -26.76 24.05
C THR A 184 1.04 -27.99 23.90
N ASP A 185 1.38 -28.85 22.94
CA ASP A 185 0.78 -30.18 22.77
C ASP A 185 1.33 -31.20 23.82
N GLY A 186 1.57 -30.78 25.07
CA GLY A 186 2.17 -31.64 26.11
C GLY A 186 2.19 -31.06 27.54
N ASP A 187 2.83 -31.77 28.48
CA ASP A 187 2.97 -31.37 29.90
C ASP A 187 4.11 -30.34 30.16
N GLY A 188 4.58 -29.69 29.09
CA GLY A 188 5.70 -28.75 29.10
C GLY A 188 5.35 -27.40 29.73
N ILE A 189 6.38 -26.68 30.17
CA ILE A 189 6.27 -25.30 30.65
C ILE A 189 7.04 -24.43 29.66
N SER A 190 6.36 -23.92 28.65
CA SER A 190 6.89 -22.90 27.77
C SER A 190 6.10 -21.61 27.91
N GLY A 191 6.71 -20.53 27.44
CA GLY A 191 6.05 -19.24 27.43
C GLY A 191 6.91 -18.18 26.81
N ARG A 192 6.32 -17.00 26.63
CA ARG A 192 6.99 -15.91 25.92
C ARG A 192 6.57 -14.54 26.39
N ALA A 193 7.51 -13.62 26.31
CA ALA A 193 7.31 -12.22 26.60
C ALA A 193 7.92 -11.36 25.50
N ARG A 194 7.31 -10.19 25.27
CA ARG A 194 7.87 -9.16 24.38
C ARG A 194 7.85 -7.84 25.11
N ILE A 195 9.02 -7.20 25.21
CA ILE A 195 9.20 -5.95 25.97
C ILE A 195 9.72 -4.86 25.02
N PRO A 196 8.83 -4.03 24.43
CA PRO A 196 9.26 -2.87 23.65
C PRO A 196 9.71 -1.76 24.59
N LEU A 197 10.89 -1.19 24.36
CA LEU A 197 11.50 -0.20 25.24
C LEU A 197 12.00 0.99 24.41
N ALA A 198 11.71 2.21 24.86
CA ALA A 198 12.22 3.42 24.23
C ALA A 198 13.71 3.57 24.52
N MET A 199 14.53 3.69 23.48
CA MET A 199 15.98 3.77 23.60
C MET A 199 16.62 4.45 22.40
N ASP A 200 17.76 5.09 22.61
CA ASP A 200 18.67 5.60 21.57
C ASP A 200 19.87 4.64 21.40
N GLU A 201 20.50 4.64 20.21
CA GLU A 201 21.68 3.80 19.96
C GLU A 201 22.80 4.10 20.99
N GLY A 202 23.22 3.06 21.71
CA GLY A 202 24.28 3.12 22.71
C GLY A 202 23.82 3.18 24.17
N ASP A 203 22.53 3.41 24.43
CA ASP A 203 21.97 3.49 25.78
C ASP A 203 22.22 2.21 26.59
N ARG A 204 22.52 2.35 27.88
CA ARG A 204 22.72 1.23 28.81
C ARG A 204 21.40 0.62 29.25
N LEU A 205 21.27 -0.70 29.20
CA LEU A 205 20.01 -1.40 29.44
C LEU A 205 20.15 -2.49 30.51
N VAL A 206 19.06 -2.77 31.22
CA VAL A 206 18.95 -3.93 32.12
C VAL A 206 17.57 -4.54 32.05
N LEU A 207 17.49 -5.88 32.04
CA LEU A 207 16.26 -6.63 32.23
C LEU A 207 16.26 -7.27 33.61
N ARG A 208 15.20 -7.07 34.38
CA ARG A 208 15.02 -7.62 35.73
C ARG A 208 13.86 -8.60 35.75
N PHE A 209 14.12 -9.78 36.30
CA PHE A 209 13.15 -10.86 36.37
C PHE A 209 12.64 -11.02 37.80
N TYR A 210 11.32 -11.02 37.96
CA TYR A 210 10.63 -11.14 39.24
C TYR A 210 9.70 -12.35 39.23
N ARG A 211 9.56 -12.98 40.40
CA ARG A 211 8.74 -14.18 40.56
C ARG A 211 7.25 -13.81 40.61
N GLY A 212 6.47 -14.32 39.66
CA GLY A 212 5.03 -14.08 39.58
C GLY A 212 4.62 -12.68 39.10
N PRO A 213 3.31 -12.38 39.10
CA PRO A 213 2.76 -11.14 38.58
C PRO A 213 2.81 -10.03 39.64
N VAL A 214 3.89 -9.25 39.64
CA VAL A 214 4.23 -8.34 40.75
C VAL A 214 4.10 -6.86 40.38
N LEU A 215 3.48 -6.54 39.24
CA LEU A 215 3.26 -5.14 38.84
C LEU A 215 2.07 -4.55 39.60
N VAL A 216 2.21 -3.29 40.00
CA VAL A 216 1.11 -2.52 40.57
C VAL A 216 -0.02 -2.40 39.55
N LEU A 217 -1.19 -2.92 39.90
CA LEU A 217 -2.35 -2.94 39.00
C LEU A 217 -2.78 -1.51 38.61
N GLY A 218 -2.86 -1.28 37.30
CA GLY A 218 -3.28 0.01 36.73
C GLY A 218 -2.17 1.05 36.64
N ASP A 219 -0.93 0.71 37.03
CA ASP A 219 0.23 1.55 36.76
C ASP A 219 0.74 1.36 35.33
N GLU A 220 1.01 2.46 34.64
CA GLU A 220 1.56 2.47 33.28
C GLU A 220 3.10 2.51 33.26
N GLU A 221 3.73 2.82 34.40
CA GLU A 221 5.18 2.99 34.58
C GLU A 221 5.92 1.69 34.97
N CYS A 222 5.24 0.55 34.89
CA CYS A 222 5.80 -0.76 35.21
C CYS A 222 6.38 -0.86 36.64
N THR A 223 5.74 -0.20 37.61
CA THR A 223 6.15 -0.26 39.02
C THR A 223 5.90 -1.65 39.60
N VAL A 224 6.90 -2.16 40.30
CA VAL A 224 6.83 -3.44 41.03
C VAL A 224 6.31 -3.18 42.45
N GLU A 225 5.44 -4.06 42.95
CA GLU A 225 4.93 -4.00 44.32
C GLU A 225 6.04 -4.07 45.38
N ASP A 226 5.84 -3.40 46.52
CA ASP A 226 6.81 -3.39 47.61
C ASP A 226 7.10 -4.82 48.13
N GLY A 227 8.37 -5.10 48.40
CA GLY A 227 8.82 -6.37 48.99
C GLY A 227 9.19 -7.46 47.99
N PHE A 228 9.11 -7.17 46.68
CA PHE A 228 9.63 -8.05 45.63
C PHE A 228 11.00 -7.57 45.15
N GLU A 229 11.96 -8.49 45.15
CA GLU A 229 13.31 -8.26 44.63
C GLU A 229 13.53 -9.09 43.35
N PRO A 230 14.30 -8.57 42.38
CA PRO A 230 14.60 -9.33 41.18
C PRO A 230 15.45 -10.56 41.53
N TYR A 231 15.05 -11.74 41.06
CA TYR A 231 15.85 -12.96 41.27
C TYR A 231 16.95 -13.13 40.21
N ARG A 232 16.85 -12.40 39.09
CA ARG A 232 17.88 -12.25 38.05
C ARG A 232 17.90 -10.83 37.50
N GLU A 233 19.10 -10.34 37.23
CA GLU A 233 19.35 -9.16 36.42
C GLU A 233 20.15 -9.59 35.19
N PHE A 234 19.76 -9.09 34.03
CA PHE A 234 20.39 -9.32 32.74
C PHE A 234 20.81 -7.98 32.17
N ASP A 235 22.07 -7.62 32.41
CA ASP A 235 22.70 -6.35 32.05
C ASP A 235 23.93 -6.56 31.12
N ARG A 236 24.14 -7.80 30.66
CA ARG A 236 25.25 -8.20 29.81
C ARG A 236 24.82 -9.26 28.81
N HIS A 237 25.29 -9.14 27.57
CA HIS A 237 25.09 -10.16 26.55
C HIS A 237 26.33 -11.06 26.41
N THR A 238 26.11 -12.36 26.20
CA THR A 238 27.15 -13.40 26.14
C THR A 238 27.56 -13.75 24.72
N PHE A 239 26.69 -13.48 23.74
CA PHE A 239 26.95 -13.75 22.32
C PHE A 239 27.36 -12.46 21.59
N PRO A 240 28.22 -12.54 20.56
CA PRO A 240 28.47 -11.39 19.70
C PRO A 240 27.18 -11.00 18.97
N ILE A 241 26.92 -9.70 18.89
CA ILE A 241 25.76 -9.16 18.17
C ILE A 241 26.19 -8.72 16.78
N GLU A 242 25.48 -9.18 15.76
CA GLU A 242 25.68 -8.76 14.37
C GLU A 242 24.60 -7.76 13.96
N TYR A 243 24.98 -6.51 13.69
CA TYR A 243 24.03 -5.46 13.33
C TYR A 243 24.64 -4.44 12.36
N GLY A 244 23.96 -4.19 11.23
CA GLY A 244 24.39 -3.20 10.24
C GLY A 244 25.79 -3.43 9.67
N GLY A 245 26.22 -4.70 9.56
CA GLY A 245 27.57 -5.07 9.11
C GLY A 245 28.67 -4.87 10.16
N LYS A 246 28.31 -4.61 11.42
CA LYS A 246 29.23 -4.51 12.55
C LYS A 246 29.01 -5.69 13.50
N THR A 247 30.12 -6.24 14.00
CA THR A 247 30.14 -7.20 15.11
C THR A 247 30.41 -6.48 16.42
N ILE A 248 29.48 -6.57 17.38
CA ILE A 248 29.63 -6.04 18.73
C ILE A 248 30.03 -7.20 19.65
N PRO A 249 31.20 -7.14 20.31
CA PRO A 249 31.68 -8.23 21.16
C PRO A 249 30.83 -8.37 22.43
N PRO A 250 30.77 -9.58 23.04
CA PRO A 250 30.10 -9.79 24.32
C PRO A 250 30.50 -8.76 25.39
N GLY A 251 29.53 -8.24 26.12
CA GLY A 251 29.76 -7.08 26.97
C GLY A 251 28.54 -6.63 27.76
N GLU A 252 28.62 -5.38 28.23
CA GLU A 252 27.48 -4.66 28.81
C GLU A 252 26.35 -4.56 27.79
N LEU A 253 25.11 -4.79 28.22
CA LEU A 253 23.94 -4.72 27.38
C LEU A 253 23.66 -3.26 27.02
N ARG A 254 23.69 -2.98 25.72
CA ARG A 254 23.45 -1.65 25.15
C ARG A 254 22.48 -1.73 23.99
N ALA A 255 21.70 -0.67 23.82
CA ALA A 255 20.85 -0.49 22.65
C ALA A 255 21.71 -0.45 21.39
N VAL A 256 21.38 -1.28 20.39
CA VAL A 256 22.08 -1.32 19.09
C VAL A 256 21.41 -0.46 18.03
N ALA A 257 20.21 0.04 18.32
CA ALA A 257 19.42 0.88 17.45
C ALA A 257 18.53 1.79 18.30
N GLU A 258 18.05 2.87 17.69
CA GLU A 258 17.05 3.75 18.29
C GLU A 258 15.61 3.29 18.00
N GLY A 259 14.67 3.70 18.85
CA GLY A 259 13.25 3.61 18.56
C GLY A 259 12.34 3.91 19.76
N LEU A 260 11.04 3.96 19.50
CA LEU A 260 10.07 4.58 20.42
C LEU A 260 9.47 3.62 21.45
N GLY A 261 9.74 2.31 21.35
CA GLY A 261 9.24 1.33 22.33
C GLY A 261 7.71 1.24 22.47
N LEU A 262 6.94 1.73 21.49
CA LEU A 262 5.48 1.81 21.66
C LEU A 262 4.83 0.43 21.54
N ARG A 263 3.91 0.11 22.46
CA ARG A 263 3.25 -1.19 22.51
C ARG A 263 2.19 -1.33 21.43
N ARG A 264 2.19 -2.49 20.77
CA ARG A 264 1.10 -2.86 19.84
C ARG A 264 -0.22 -2.89 20.61
N THR A 265 -1.31 -2.48 19.94
CA THR A 265 -2.66 -2.43 20.52
C THR A 265 -2.84 -1.51 21.74
N HIS A 266 -1.84 -0.69 22.09
CA HIS A 266 -1.93 0.27 23.20
C HIS A 266 -2.46 1.65 22.74
N PRO A 267 -3.17 2.41 23.60
CA PRO A 267 -3.63 3.76 23.28
C PRO A 267 -2.51 4.71 22.84
N GLU A 268 -1.30 4.57 23.39
CA GLU A 268 -0.13 5.39 23.03
C GLU A 268 0.22 5.27 21.53
N LEU A 269 0.26 4.05 21.00
CA LEU A 269 0.55 3.79 19.60
C LEU A 269 -0.55 4.39 18.72
N ARG A 270 -1.84 4.21 19.08
CA ARG A 270 -2.96 4.79 18.34
C ARG A 270 -2.89 6.33 18.31
N ARG A 271 -2.51 6.95 19.43
CA ARG A 271 -2.30 8.40 19.53
C ARG A 271 -1.13 8.85 18.66
N PHE A 272 0.00 8.14 18.73
CA PHE A 272 1.18 8.42 17.91
C PHE A 272 0.84 8.36 16.42
N LEU A 273 0.13 7.32 15.96
CA LEU A 273 -0.30 7.21 14.57
C LEU A 273 -1.21 8.36 14.15
N SER A 274 -2.10 8.82 15.03
CA SER A 274 -2.96 9.97 14.72
C SER A 274 -2.18 11.27 14.58
N ILE A 275 -1.19 11.50 15.45
CA ILE A 275 -0.27 12.65 15.35
C ILE A 275 0.61 12.52 14.10
N GLY A 276 1.09 11.31 13.80
CA GLY A 276 1.88 11.03 12.62
C GLY A 276 1.14 11.36 11.33
N GLN A 277 -0.17 11.09 11.28
CA GLN A 277 -1.00 11.49 10.14
C GLN A 277 -1.03 13.02 9.98
N MET A 278 -1.16 13.79 11.08
CA MET A 278 -1.11 15.26 10.99
C MET A 278 0.23 15.77 10.43
N VAL A 279 1.33 15.09 10.75
CA VAL A 279 2.65 15.41 10.16
C VAL A 279 2.68 15.09 8.67
N LEU A 280 2.09 13.96 8.27
CA LEU A 280 2.07 13.48 6.88
C LEU A 280 1.02 14.19 6.00
N ASP A 281 -0.01 14.80 6.57
CA ASP A 281 -1.12 15.47 5.85
C ASP A 281 -0.68 16.40 4.71
N PRO A 282 0.37 17.25 4.84
CA PRO A 282 0.85 18.08 3.73
C PRO A 282 1.32 17.30 2.50
N ALA A 283 1.60 16.01 2.64
CA ALA A 283 2.02 15.09 1.60
C ALA A 283 0.99 13.96 1.36
N ASP A 284 -0.18 14.01 2.00
CA ASP A 284 -1.14 12.91 1.93
C ASP A 284 -2.01 13.01 0.66
N PRO A 285 -2.11 11.95 -0.14
CA PRO A 285 -2.95 11.93 -1.33
C PRO A 285 -4.43 12.24 -1.04
N GLY A 286 -4.96 11.82 0.11
CA GLY A 286 -6.33 12.11 0.52
C GLY A 286 -6.57 13.60 0.78
N VAL A 287 -5.55 14.35 1.21
CA VAL A 287 -5.65 15.81 1.40
C VAL A 287 -5.70 16.53 0.04
N HIS A 288 -4.89 16.08 -0.91
CA HIS A 288 -4.78 16.70 -2.25
C HIS A 288 -5.92 16.28 -3.20
N ALA A 289 -6.50 15.09 -3.01
CA ALA A 289 -7.54 14.55 -3.89
C ALA A 289 -8.78 15.44 -4.04
N ARG A 290 -9.13 16.21 -3.00
CA ARG A 290 -10.25 17.17 -3.06
C ARG A 290 -10.07 18.27 -4.12
N ASN A 291 -8.82 18.53 -4.52
CA ASN A 291 -8.50 19.61 -5.44
C ASN A 291 -8.71 19.21 -6.91
N MET A 292 -8.80 17.91 -7.22
CA MET A 292 -8.91 17.37 -8.59
C MET A 292 -10.08 17.98 -9.39
N ARG A 293 -11.12 18.47 -8.71
CA ARG A 293 -12.32 19.07 -9.30
C ARG A 293 -12.38 20.59 -9.12
N GLY A 294 -11.26 21.29 -9.22
CA GLY A 294 -11.21 22.75 -9.13
C GLY A 294 -10.96 23.32 -7.72
N GLY A 295 -10.54 22.50 -6.77
CA GLY A 295 -10.34 22.96 -5.38
C GLY A 295 -9.09 23.79 -5.14
N LEU A 296 -8.15 23.82 -6.09
CA LEU A 296 -6.90 24.58 -6.02
C LEU A 296 -6.70 25.44 -7.28
N ALA A 297 -6.40 26.72 -7.08
CA ALA A 297 -6.12 27.68 -8.14
C ALA A 297 -4.74 28.33 -7.94
N TYR A 298 -4.12 28.73 -9.04
CA TYR A 298 -2.85 29.45 -9.13
C TYR A 298 -3.08 30.82 -9.77
N PRO A 299 -3.49 31.84 -9.00
CA PRO A 299 -3.97 33.11 -9.56
C PRO A 299 -2.94 33.87 -10.41
N GLU A 300 -1.66 33.79 -10.03
CA GLU A 300 -0.57 34.45 -10.77
C GLU A 300 -0.31 33.81 -12.15
N LEU A 301 -0.80 32.58 -12.37
CA LEU A 301 -0.70 31.85 -13.63
C LEU A 301 -2.03 31.78 -14.38
N ASP A 302 -3.13 32.25 -13.79
CA ASP A 302 -4.51 32.05 -14.29
C ASP A 302 -4.85 30.56 -14.53
N GLU A 303 -4.31 29.68 -13.67
CA GLU A 303 -4.48 28.23 -13.78
C GLU A 303 -5.31 27.67 -12.62
N GLN A 304 -6.01 26.56 -12.86
CA GLN A 304 -6.79 25.84 -11.85
C GLN A 304 -6.64 24.34 -12.05
N VAL A 305 -6.49 23.59 -10.95
CA VAL A 305 -6.42 22.13 -10.99
C VAL A 305 -7.77 21.56 -11.39
N ARG A 306 -7.86 20.93 -12.56
CA ARG A 306 -9.06 20.27 -13.11
C ARG A 306 -8.69 18.93 -13.73
N THR A 307 -8.19 18.02 -12.90
CA THR A 307 -7.64 16.75 -13.34
C THR A 307 -8.69 15.64 -13.27
N ARG A 308 -8.94 14.98 -14.41
CA ARG A 308 -9.76 13.76 -14.45
C ARG A 308 -9.06 12.63 -13.71
N ALA A 309 -9.82 11.79 -13.02
CA ALA A 309 -9.23 10.67 -12.29
C ALA A 309 -10.05 9.39 -12.40
N LEU A 310 -9.35 8.29 -12.70
CA LEU A 310 -9.85 6.92 -12.61
C LEU A 310 -9.12 6.24 -11.46
N ILE A 311 -9.71 6.31 -10.26
CA ILE A 311 -9.11 5.70 -9.07
C ILE A 311 -9.35 4.19 -9.11
N VAL A 312 -8.28 3.42 -9.30
CA VAL A 312 -8.34 1.97 -9.39
C VAL A 312 -7.89 1.38 -8.06
N THR A 313 -8.86 0.99 -7.23
CA THR A 313 -8.60 0.24 -5.99
C THR A 313 -8.72 -1.25 -6.30
N THR A 314 -7.76 -2.07 -5.87
CA THR A 314 -7.81 -3.51 -6.10
C THR A 314 -8.39 -4.21 -4.87
N VAL A 315 -9.39 -5.05 -5.09
CA VAL A 315 -10.12 -5.72 -4.02
C VAL A 315 -9.18 -6.66 -3.27
N GLY A 316 -9.22 -6.61 -1.92
CA GLY A 316 -8.38 -7.43 -1.06
C GLY A 316 -6.89 -7.07 -1.04
N ASP A 317 -6.52 -5.94 -1.66
CA ASP A 317 -5.17 -5.42 -1.53
C ASP A 317 -4.89 -5.01 -0.09
N MET A 318 -3.83 -5.60 0.47
CA MET A 318 -3.29 -5.29 1.79
C MET A 318 -1.86 -4.78 1.71
N ASN A 319 -1.24 -4.69 0.53
CA ASN A 319 0.06 -4.03 0.36
C ASN A 319 -0.14 -2.51 0.37
N VAL A 320 -1.15 -2.03 -0.35
CA VAL A 320 -1.76 -0.71 -0.15
C VAL A 320 -3.23 -0.96 0.21
N PRO A 321 -3.60 -0.93 1.51
CA PRO A 321 -4.90 -1.40 1.98
C PRO A 321 -6.06 -0.77 1.19
N ALA A 322 -6.99 -1.56 0.63
CA ALA A 322 -8.06 -1.06 -0.24
C ALA A 322 -8.87 0.12 0.36
N SER A 323 -9.03 0.15 1.69
CA SER A 323 -9.64 1.28 2.41
C SER A 323 -8.96 2.65 2.18
N THR A 324 -7.66 2.64 1.85
CA THR A 324 -6.86 3.85 1.58
C THR A 324 -7.16 4.40 0.18
N GLY A 325 -7.38 3.54 -0.82
CA GLY A 325 -7.88 3.93 -2.13
C GLY A 325 -9.31 4.48 -2.06
N LEU A 326 -10.18 3.83 -1.26
CA LEU A 326 -11.51 4.35 -0.93
C LEU A 326 -11.45 5.73 -0.25
N THR A 327 -10.45 5.97 0.61
CA THR A 327 -10.25 7.28 1.26
C THR A 327 -9.95 8.37 0.24
N VAL A 328 -9.08 8.10 -0.75
CA VAL A 328 -8.82 9.03 -1.86
C VAL A 328 -10.10 9.29 -2.65
N ALA A 329 -10.85 8.24 -3.01
CA ALA A 329 -12.08 8.37 -3.78
C ALA A 329 -13.19 9.16 -3.06
N ARG A 330 -13.29 8.99 -1.72
CA ARG A 330 -14.17 9.81 -0.88
C ARG A 330 -13.72 11.26 -0.86
N ALA A 331 -12.42 11.53 -0.69
CA ALA A 331 -11.88 12.88 -0.64
C ALA A 331 -12.01 13.63 -1.98
N ALA A 332 -11.85 12.94 -3.11
CA ALA A 332 -12.11 13.47 -4.45
C ALA A 332 -13.61 13.73 -4.73
N GLY A 333 -14.51 13.25 -3.86
CA GLY A 333 -15.95 13.36 -4.04
C GLY A 333 -16.50 12.42 -5.13
N PHE A 334 -15.78 11.34 -5.44
CA PHE A 334 -16.22 10.35 -6.41
C PHE A 334 -17.13 9.28 -5.81
N ILE A 335 -17.03 9.02 -4.50
CA ILE A 335 -17.93 8.11 -3.78
C ILE A 335 -18.96 8.95 -3.02
N ASP A 336 -20.25 8.78 -3.36
CA ASP A 336 -21.35 9.47 -2.68
C ASP A 336 -21.71 8.74 -1.38
N TYR A 337 -21.86 9.50 -0.30
CA TYR A 337 -22.22 9.01 1.03
C TYR A 337 -23.49 9.68 1.59
N ARG A 338 -24.12 10.57 0.81
CA ARG A 338 -25.29 11.34 1.23
C ARG A 338 -26.55 10.91 0.50
N THR A 339 -26.41 10.46 -0.74
CA THR A 339 -27.55 10.12 -1.60
C THR A 339 -27.67 8.59 -1.69
N PRO A 340 -28.81 8.01 -1.28
CA PRO A 340 -29.12 6.62 -1.60
C PRO A 340 -29.06 6.38 -3.10
N ASP A 341 -28.49 5.24 -3.50
CA ASP A 341 -28.41 4.84 -4.88
C ASP A 341 -29.60 3.94 -5.23
N THR A 342 -30.54 4.50 -5.98
CA THR A 342 -31.83 3.86 -6.32
C THR A 342 -31.65 2.58 -7.15
N ARG A 343 -30.45 2.30 -7.69
CA ARG A 343 -30.14 1.02 -8.34
C ARG A 343 -30.32 -0.16 -7.39
N TYR A 344 -30.25 0.08 -6.08
CA TYR A 344 -30.29 -0.96 -5.06
C TYR A 344 -31.65 -1.11 -4.34
N ASP A 345 -32.68 -0.35 -4.73
CA ASP A 345 -33.99 -0.32 -4.02
C ASP A 345 -34.65 -1.71 -3.90
N ASP A 346 -34.42 -2.60 -4.87
CA ASP A 346 -34.95 -3.97 -4.89
C ASP A 346 -33.92 -5.03 -4.42
N THR A 347 -32.84 -4.60 -3.75
CA THR A 347 -31.76 -5.48 -3.28
C THR A 347 -31.62 -5.43 -1.76
N PRO A 348 -30.79 -6.30 -1.14
CA PRO A 348 -30.47 -6.18 0.29
C PRO A 348 -29.84 -4.85 0.70
N TYR A 349 -29.39 -4.03 -0.26
CA TYR A 349 -28.76 -2.73 -0.04
C TYR A 349 -29.73 -1.55 -0.26
N ALA A 350 -31.05 -1.78 -0.19
CA ALA A 350 -32.06 -0.74 -0.35
C ALA A 350 -31.82 0.45 0.60
N GLY A 351 -31.85 1.67 0.06
CA GLY A 351 -31.56 2.91 0.81
C GLY A 351 -30.08 3.17 1.08
N ALA A 352 -29.16 2.32 0.62
CA ALA A 352 -27.72 2.52 0.76
C ALA A 352 -27.18 3.52 -0.28
N SER A 353 -26.28 4.41 0.13
CA SER A 353 -25.43 5.16 -0.81
C SER A 353 -24.33 4.26 -1.41
N THR A 354 -23.61 4.72 -2.45
CA THR A 354 -22.48 3.95 -2.99
C THR A 354 -21.40 3.70 -1.95
N ASN A 355 -21.18 4.65 -1.04
CA ASN A 355 -20.32 4.48 0.13
C ASN A 355 -20.80 3.34 1.04
N ASP A 356 -22.10 3.30 1.34
CA ASP A 356 -22.66 2.29 2.25
C ASP A 356 -22.59 0.90 1.62
N VAL A 357 -22.81 0.78 0.31
CA VAL A 357 -22.62 -0.48 -0.43
C VAL A 357 -21.21 -1.01 -0.24
N VAL A 358 -20.17 -0.20 -0.50
CA VAL A 358 -18.76 -0.62 -0.34
C VAL A 358 -18.42 -1.04 1.10
N ILE A 359 -19.12 -0.49 2.10
CA ILE A 359 -18.98 -0.90 3.51
C ILE A 359 -19.72 -2.23 3.76
N GLN A 360 -20.98 -2.32 3.33
CA GLN A 360 -21.86 -3.48 3.58
C GLN A 360 -21.43 -4.73 2.81
N THR A 361 -20.77 -4.57 1.66
CA THR A 361 -20.13 -5.66 0.91
C THR A 361 -18.75 -6.01 1.43
N TYR A 362 -18.29 -5.37 2.53
CA TYR A 362 -16.96 -5.55 3.11
C TYR A 362 -15.80 -5.26 2.14
N THR A 363 -16.05 -4.56 1.04
CA THR A 363 -15.03 -4.14 0.08
C THR A 363 -14.07 -3.13 0.72
N ALA A 364 -14.56 -2.27 1.62
CA ALA A 364 -13.72 -1.39 2.42
C ALA A 364 -12.85 -2.13 3.44
N GLU A 365 -13.34 -3.25 3.99
CA GLU A 365 -12.61 -4.08 4.96
C GLU A 365 -11.47 -4.82 4.26
N ALA A 366 -11.76 -5.46 3.12
CA ALA A 366 -10.79 -6.12 2.25
C ALA A 366 -9.92 -7.18 2.96
N VAL A 367 -10.48 -7.89 3.95
CA VAL A 367 -9.81 -8.99 4.66
C VAL A 367 -10.54 -10.32 4.43
N ASN A 368 -10.02 -11.16 3.54
CA ASN A 368 -10.67 -12.43 3.16
C ASN A 368 -10.67 -13.47 4.30
N ILE A 369 -9.66 -13.45 5.18
CA ILE A 369 -9.55 -14.39 6.32
C ILE A 369 -10.66 -14.24 7.37
N LEU A 370 -11.43 -13.14 7.34
CA LEU A 370 -12.64 -12.98 8.15
C LEU A 370 -13.84 -13.75 7.59
N LYS A 371 -13.71 -14.34 6.39
CA LYS A 371 -14.70 -15.23 5.78
C LYS A 371 -16.10 -14.64 5.73
N ARG A 372 -16.19 -13.33 5.43
CA ARG A 372 -17.45 -12.62 5.19
C ARG A 372 -18.23 -13.27 4.04
N PHE A 373 -17.49 -13.76 3.06
CA PHE A 373 -17.96 -14.62 2.00
C PHE A 373 -17.01 -15.79 1.80
N THR A 374 -17.49 -16.83 1.13
CA THR A 374 -16.79 -18.11 0.93
C THR A 374 -16.81 -18.56 -0.52
N PHE A 375 -15.79 -19.30 -0.95
CA PHE A 375 -15.70 -19.81 -2.31
C PHE A 375 -16.62 -21.03 -2.50
N SER A 376 -17.62 -20.93 -3.38
CA SER A 376 -18.64 -21.98 -3.58
C SER A 376 -19.27 -22.47 -2.26
N ASP A 377 -19.55 -21.55 -1.34
CA ASP A 377 -20.07 -21.83 0.02
C ASP A 377 -19.14 -22.68 0.93
N ASP A 378 -17.87 -22.90 0.56
CA ASP A 378 -16.91 -23.64 1.40
C ASP A 378 -16.43 -22.78 2.59
N PRO A 379 -16.81 -23.11 3.85
CA PRO A 379 -16.45 -22.32 5.02
C PRO A 379 -14.95 -22.32 5.35
N SER A 380 -14.15 -23.16 4.69
CA SER A 380 -12.70 -23.18 4.86
C SER A 380 -12.00 -22.08 4.05
N VAL A 381 -12.59 -21.65 2.92
CA VAL A 381 -11.97 -20.72 1.96
C VAL A 381 -12.71 -19.38 1.93
N GLY A 382 -12.13 -18.34 2.54
CA GLY A 382 -12.68 -16.99 2.55
C GLY A 382 -12.32 -16.20 1.28
N VAL A 383 -13.29 -15.48 0.72
CA VAL A 383 -13.14 -14.68 -0.51
C VAL A 383 -13.77 -13.31 -0.39
N HIS A 384 -13.42 -12.41 -1.31
CA HIS A 384 -14.07 -11.12 -1.47
C HIS A 384 -15.30 -11.20 -2.39
N MET A 385 -16.16 -10.18 -2.31
CA MET A 385 -17.21 -9.94 -3.29
C MET A 385 -16.68 -9.10 -4.45
N ASP A 386 -16.99 -9.52 -5.67
CA ASP A 386 -16.79 -8.70 -6.87
C ASP A 386 -17.92 -7.68 -6.99
N VAL A 387 -17.65 -6.45 -6.55
CA VAL A 387 -18.63 -5.35 -6.57
C VAL A 387 -18.77 -4.69 -7.94
N GLU A 388 -17.77 -4.82 -8.81
CA GLU A 388 -17.79 -4.23 -10.14
C GLU A 388 -18.46 -5.14 -11.17
N ASN A 389 -18.35 -6.46 -10.95
CA ASN A 389 -18.92 -7.50 -11.78
C ASN A 389 -18.67 -7.21 -13.27
N PHE A 390 -17.40 -6.90 -13.61
CA PHE A 390 -16.99 -6.60 -14.98
C PHE A 390 -17.11 -7.84 -15.87
N SER A 391 -16.74 -8.99 -15.33
CA SER A 391 -16.78 -10.28 -16.04
C SER A 391 -18.19 -10.80 -16.26
N ASN A 392 -19.17 -10.40 -15.45
CA ASN A 392 -20.51 -10.99 -15.46
C ASN A 392 -20.47 -12.54 -15.36
N GLY A 393 -19.52 -13.07 -14.60
CA GLY A 393 -19.33 -14.51 -14.40
C GLY A 393 -18.58 -15.25 -15.52
N THR A 394 -18.02 -14.56 -16.53
CA THR A 394 -17.23 -15.22 -17.59
C THR A 394 -15.72 -15.29 -17.28
N ASP A 395 -15.31 -14.89 -16.08
CA ASP A 395 -13.94 -15.05 -15.59
C ASP A 395 -13.65 -16.49 -15.12
N LEU A 396 -12.42 -16.73 -14.64
CA LEU A 396 -11.99 -18.02 -14.11
C LEU A 396 -12.84 -18.53 -12.94
N TRP A 397 -13.51 -17.64 -12.23
CA TRP A 397 -14.18 -17.92 -10.97
C TRP A 397 -15.65 -18.30 -11.19
N GLY A 398 -16.30 -17.73 -12.21
CA GLY A 398 -17.69 -18.02 -12.53
C GLY A 398 -18.64 -17.65 -11.39
N ASP A 399 -19.59 -18.53 -11.10
CA ASP A 399 -20.55 -18.37 -10.00
C ASP A 399 -20.00 -18.78 -8.62
N ARG A 400 -18.70 -19.16 -8.54
CA ARG A 400 -18.06 -19.62 -7.29
C ARG A 400 -17.73 -18.49 -6.32
N VAL A 401 -17.85 -17.24 -6.76
CA VAL A 401 -17.58 -16.03 -5.96
C VAL A 401 -18.80 -15.13 -5.97
N PRO A 402 -19.12 -14.45 -4.86
CA PRO A 402 -20.29 -13.59 -4.82
C PRO A 402 -20.06 -12.32 -5.64
N ARG A 403 -21.11 -11.84 -6.31
CA ARG A 403 -21.07 -10.66 -7.16
C ARG A 403 -22.20 -9.71 -6.83
N LEU A 404 -21.91 -8.42 -6.88
CA LEU A 404 -22.92 -7.39 -6.66
C LEU A 404 -23.81 -7.24 -7.91
N VAL A 405 -25.13 -7.28 -7.69
CA VAL A 405 -26.14 -7.07 -8.73
C VAL A 405 -27.19 -6.07 -8.22
N PRO A 406 -27.40 -4.93 -8.89
CA PRO A 406 -26.62 -4.43 -10.03
C PRO A 406 -25.19 -4.00 -9.65
N PRO A 407 -24.24 -4.01 -10.60
CA PRO A 407 -22.83 -3.68 -10.32
C PRO A 407 -22.61 -2.22 -9.91
N LEU A 408 -21.56 -1.98 -9.12
CA LEU A 408 -21.23 -0.65 -8.58
C LEU A 408 -20.83 0.36 -9.65
N ARG A 409 -19.76 0.09 -10.43
CA ARG A 409 -19.34 0.86 -11.61
C ARG A 409 -19.37 2.36 -11.41
N ASN A 410 -18.68 2.82 -10.36
CA ASN A 410 -18.82 4.18 -9.84
C ASN A 410 -17.98 5.20 -10.65
N LEU A 411 -18.38 5.38 -11.92
CA LEU A 411 -17.84 6.33 -12.88
C LEU A 411 -18.99 7.17 -13.47
N ARG A 412 -18.82 8.50 -13.48
CA ARG A 412 -19.81 9.44 -13.99
C ARG A 412 -19.13 10.67 -14.59
N THR A 413 -19.90 11.48 -15.31
CA THR A 413 -19.45 12.77 -15.80
C THR A 413 -19.58 13.86 -14.73
N TYR A 414 -18.70 14.86 -14.79
CA TYR A 414 -18.71 16.00 -13.87
C TYR A 414 -18.67 17.31 -14.65
N GLU A 415 -19.53 18.26 -14.30
CA GLU A 415 -19.56 19.58 -14.93
C GLU A 415 -18.26 20.36 -14.68
N GLU A 416 -17.69 20.23 -13.48
CA GLU A 416 -16.41 20.88 -13.14
C GLU A 416 -15.22 20.29 -13.92
N LEU A 417 -15.44 19.20 -14.66
CA LEU A 417 -14.46 18.56 -15.54
C LEU A 417 -14.97 18.54 -16.99
N ASP A 418 -15.73 19.56 -17.39
CA ASP A 418 -16.22 19.77 -18.76
C ASP A 418 -17.04 18.59 -19.30
N GLY A 419 -17.82 17.94 -18.42
CA GLY A 419 -18.64 16.79 -18.75
C GLY A 419 -17.84 15.50 -18.98
N ALA A 420 -16.56 15.46 -18.58
CA ALA A 420 -15.72 14.28 -18.74
C ALA A 420 -15.95 13.23 -17.63
N TYR A 421 -15.72 11.96 -17.97
CA TYR A 421 -15.80 10.86 -17.01
C TYR A 421 -14.68 10.94 -15.96
N SER A 422 -15.03 10.67 -14.71
CA SER A 422 -14.12 10.44 -13.58
C SER A 422 -14.81 9.61 -12.51
N GLY A 423 -14.05 8.99 -11.61
CA GLY A 423 -14.63 8.10 -10.62
C GLY A 423 -13.65 7.17 -9.93
N ALA A 424 -14.21 6.16 -9.29
CA ALA A 424 -13.45 5.13 -8.60
C ALA A 424 -14.04 3.76 -8.90
N ILE A 425 -13.18 2.78 -9.12
CA ILE A 425 -13.56 1.38 -9.36
C ILE A 425 -12.77 0.43 -8.47
N PHE A 426 -13.38 -0.71 -8.16
CA PHE A 426 -12.86 -1.73 -7.24
C PHE A 426 -12.57 -3.03 -8.00
N VAL A 427 -11.40 -3.10 -8.62
CA VAL A 427 -11.05 -4.20 -9.52
C VAL A 427 -10.89 -5.50 -8.76
N TYR A 428 -11.64 -6.51 -9.19
CA TYR A 428 -11.57 -7.88 -8.69
C TYR A 428 -10.75 -8.73 -9.67
N SER A 429 -9.69 -9.37 -9.18
CA SER A 429 -8.80 -10.19 -10.02
C SER A 429 -8.70 -11.63 -9.52
N ILE A 430 -8.39 -11.83 -8.23
CA ILE A 430 -8.40 -13.15 -7.58
C ILE A 430 -9.26 -13.12 -6.29
N PRO A 431 -9.79 -14.28 -5.85
CA PRO A 431 -10.74 -14.32 -4.73
C PRO A 431 -10.21 -13.83 -3.39
N GLU A 432 -8.94 -14.09 -3.09
CA GLU A 432 -8.27 -13.69 -1.84
C GLU A 432 -7.75 -12.24 -1.88
N GLY A 433 -7.85 -11.60 -3.05
CA GLY A 433 -7.34 -10.26 -3.30
C GLY A 433 -5.87 -10.21 -3.71
N GLN A 434 -5.50 -9.11 -4.37
CA GLN A 434 -4.13 -8.92 -4.88
C GLN A 434 -3.75 -7.44 -4.96
N HIS A 435 -2.44 -7.18 -4.96
CA HIS A 435 -1.88 -5.86 -5.16
C HIS A 435 -1.76 -5.57 -6.66
N GLY A 436 -2.62 -4.69 -7.19
CA GLY A 436 -2.77 -4.52 -8.64
C GLY A 436 -3.79 -5.49 -9.24
N PHE A 437 -3.81 -5.61 -10.56
CA PHE A 437 -4.63 -6.58 -11.32
C PHE A 437 -3.70 -7.45 -12.19
N ALA A 438 -4.18 -8.61 -12.63
CA ALA A 438 -3.42 -9.51 -13.51
C ALA A 438 -2.95 -8.77 -14.79
N GLN A 439 -1.78 -9.12 -15.32
CA GLN A 439 -1.29 -8.54 -16.57
C GLN A 439 -2.18 -8.98 -17.75
N PRO A 440 -2.22 -8.21 -18.85
CA PRO A 440 -3.01 -8.58 -20.02
C PRO A 440 -2.70 -10.00 -20.52
N GLY A 441 -3.70 -10.89 -20.47
CA GLY A 441 -3.61 -12.28 -20.95
C GLY A 441 -3.27 -13.32 -19.88
N GLU A 442 -2.84 -12.91 -18.68
CA GLU A 442 -2.38 -13.83 -17.64
C GLU A 442 -3.48 -14.79 -17.15
N GLN A 443 -4.72 -14.31 -17.03
CA GLN A 443 -5.86 -15.16 -16.64
C GLN A 443 -6.24 -16.12 -17.77
N THR A 444 -6.20 -15.65 -19.02
CA THR A 444 -6.42 -16.50 -20.19
C THR A 444 -5.37 -17.61 -20.27
N ASP A 445 -4.10 -17.26 -20.07
CA ASP A 445 -2.98 -18.20 -20.09
C ASP A 445 -3.07 -19.22 -18.95
N THR A 446 -3.50 -18.80 -17.77
CA THR A 446 -3.82 -19.69 -16.64
C THR A 446 -4.85 -20.74 -17.06
N LYS A 447 -5.92 -20.34 -17.76
CA LYS A 447 -6.94 -21.30 -18.22
C LYS A 447 -6.41 -22.27 -19.25
N ILE A 448 -5.58 -21.79 -20.17
CA ILE A 448 -4.96 -22.62 -21.21
C ILE A 448 -4.04 -23.67 -20.58
N LEU A 449 -3.25 -23.27 -19.57
CA LEU A 449 -2.39 -24.17 -18.81
C LEU A 449 -3.20 -25.23 -18.04
N GLU A 450 -4.26 -24.83 -17.34
CA GLU A 450 -5.15 -25.76 -16.64
C GLU A 450 -5.74 -26.81 -17.60
N CYS A 451 -6.24 -26.36 -18.75
CA CYS A 451 -6.78 -27.24 -19.79
C CYS A 451 -5.75 -28.26 -20.30
N GLY A 452 -4.49 -27.85 -20.45
CA GLY A 452 -3.41 -28.70 -20.95
C GLY A 452 -2.66 -29.48 -19.86
N GLY A 453 -3.20 -29.54 -18.63
CA GLY A 453 -2.56 -30.25 -17.52
C GLY A 453 -1.20 -29.68 -17.12
N GLY A 454 -1.05 -28.35 -17.17
CA GLY A 454 0.19 -27.62 -16.90
C GLY A 454 1.05 -27.36 -18.13
N THR A 455 0.57 -27.66 -19.34
CA THR A 455 1.28 -27.36 -20.59
C THR A 455 0.43 -26.53 -21.53
N PHE A 456 1.06 -25.59 -22.25
CA PHE A 456 0.37 -24.84 -23.30
C PHE A 456 0.18 -25.74 -24.52
N THR A 457 -1.07 -26.10 -24.82
CA THR A 457 -1.41 -26.84 -26.05
C THR A 457 -2.18 -25.93 -27.01
N GLU A 458 -1.95 -26.08 -28.32
CA GLU A 458 -2.65 -25.30 -29.33
C GLU A 458 -4.17 -25.59 -29.31
N ALA A 459 -4.58 -26.82 -28.99
CA ALA A 459 -5.98 -27.16 -28.80
C ALA A 459 -6.64 -26.37 -27.66
N CYS A 460 -5.97 -26.28 -26.49
CA CYS A 460 -6.47 -25.49 -25.37
C CYS A 460 -6.42 -23.98 -25.65
N ARG A 461 -5.39 -23.51 -26.34
CA ARG A 461 -5.30 -22.10 -26.78
C ARG A 461 -6.47 -21.74 -27.70
N GLN A 462 -6.78 -22.57 -28.69
CA GLN A 462 -7.91 -22.34 -29.58
C GLN A 462 -9.25 -22.38 -28.86
N MET A 463 -9.36 -23.20 -27.80
CA MET A 463 -10.55 -23.33 -26.99
C MET A 463 -10.81 -22.13 -26.08
N TRP A 464 -9.78 -21.58 -25.42
CA TRP A 464 -9.97 -20.60 -24.34
C TRP A 464 -9.59 -19.16 -24.71
N ARG A 465 -8.85 -18.95 -25.80
CA ARG A 465 -8.46 -17.61 -26.22
C ARG A 465 -9.69 -16.78 -26.59
N GLY A 466 -9.98 -15.78 -25.76
CA GLY A 466 -11.10 -14.85 -25.94
C GLY A 466 -12.47 -15.40 -25.50
N GLU A 467 -12.50 -16.57 -24.88
CA GLU A 467 -13.69 -17.11 -24.20
C GLU A 467 -13.72 -16.78 -22.70
N VAL A 468 -12.54 -16.60 -22.10
CA VAL A 468 -12.39 -16.23 -20.69
C VAL A 468 -12.26 -14.71 -20.58
N PHE A 469 -13.01 -14.10 -19.66
CA PHE A 469 -12.78 -12.71 -19.30
C PHE A 469 -11.40 -12.55 -18.65
N ASP A 470 -10.61 -11.62 -19.18
CA ASP A 470 -9.28 -11.32 -18.71
C ASP A 470 -9.25 -9.89 -18.16
N VAL A 471 -9.13 -9.76 -16.85
CA VAL A 471 -9.16 -8.46 -16.17
C VAL A 471 -8.00 -7.56 -16.61
N GLY A 472 -6.85 -8.13 -16.97
CA GLY A 472 -5.69 -7.38 -17.45
C GLY A 472 -5.99 -6.70 -18.78
N TRP A 473 -6.52 -7.44 -19.75
CA TRP A 473 -6.96 -6.87 -21.04
C TRP A 473 -8.05 -5.83 -20.84
N TYR A 474 -9.07 -6.13 -20.03
CA TYR A 474 -10.16 -5.22 -19.75
C TYR A 474 -9.66 -3.88 -19.17
N MET A 475 -8.78 -3.96 -18.17
CA MET A 475 -8.24 -2.78 -17.50
C MET A 475 -7.34 -1.96 -18.43
N PHE A 476 -6.50 -2.59 -19.25
CA PHE A 476 -5.65 -1.89 -20.21
C PHE A 476 -6.49 -1.06 -21.21
N HIS A 477 -7.54 -1.66 -21.76
CA HIS A 477 -8.46 -0.95 -22.67
C HIS A 477 -9.25 0.15 -21.96
N THR A 478 -9.74 -0.13 -20.74
CA THR A 478 -10.47 0.84 -19.91
C THR A 478 -9.60 2.07 -19.62
N ILE A 479 -8.34 1.86 -19.25
CA ILE A 479 -7.38 2.94 -18.96
C ILE A 479 -7.05 3.75 -20.22
N GLY A 480 -6.80 3.07 -21.35
CA GLY A 480 -6.55 3.75 -22.62
C GLY A 480 -7.75 4.56 -23.12
N ALA A 481 -8.95 4.00 -23.04
CA ALA A 481 -10.20 4.68 -23.38
C ALA A 481 -10.46 5.86 -22.44
N PHE A 482 -10.23 5.68 -21.13
CA PHE A 482 -10.31 6.76 -20.16
C PHE A 482 -9.38 7.89 -20.57
N ALA A 483 -8.09 7.64 -20.77
CA ALA A 483 -7.12 8.68 -21.12
C ALA A 483 -7.48 9.41 -22.42
N THR A 484 -7.88 8.69 -23.47
CA THR A 484 -8.01 9.25 -24.83
C THR A 484 -9.41 9.73 -25.20
N ARG A 485 -10.47 9.31 -24.50
CA ARG A 485 -11.87 9.61 -24.85
C ARG A 485 -12.64 10.17 -23.64
N PRO A 486 -12.42 11.44 -23.28
CA PRO A 486 -12.89 11.98 -22.00
C PRO A 486 -14.42 11.97 -21.84
N THR A 487 -15.17 12.05 -22.93
CA THR A 487 -16.65 12.11 -22.96
C THR A 487 -17.32 10.77 -23.23
N GLU A 488 -16.55 9.69 -23.41
CA GLU A 488 -17.08 8.32 -23.55
C GLU A 488 -16.88 7.54 -22.25
N SER A 489 -17.85 6.68 -21.91
CA SER A 489 -17.68 5.82 -20.72
C SER A 489 -16.51 4.85 -20.96
N PRO A 490 -15.49 4.85 -20.09
CA PRO A 490 -14.35 3.95 -20.25
C PRO A 490 -14.70 2.50 -19.92
N LEU A 491 -15.79 2.26 -19.18
CA LEU A 491 -16.29 0.93 -18.81
C LEU A 491 -17.05 0.24 -19.95
N GLY A 492 -16.81 0.64 -21.20
CA GLY A 492 -17.54 0.13 -22.36
C GLY A 492 -17.70 -1.38 -22.32
N THR A 493 -18.80 -1.90 -22.84
CA THR A 493 -19.10 -3.35 -22.91
C THR A 493 -18.17 -4.12 -23.86
N LYS A 494 -17.07 -3.49 -24.30
CA LYS A 494 -16.09 -4.04 -25.22
C LYS A 494 -14.92 -4.56 -24.42
N CYS A 495 -15.02 -5.83 -24.02
CA CYS A 495 -13.89 -6.72 -23.75
C CYS A 495 -14.33 -8.05 -23.10
N ASN A 496 -15.56 -8.50 -23.35
CA ASN A 496 -16.06 -9.75 -22.79
C ASN A 496 -15.93 -10.93 -23.78
N THR A 497 -15.49 -10.66 -25.02
CA THR A 497 -15.30 -11.67 -26.08
C THR A 497 -14.04 -11.41 -26.91
N ARG A 498 -13.58 -12.47 -27.59
CA ARG A 498 -12.46 -12.51 -28.53
C ARG A 498 -12.43 -11.36 -29.55
N GLU A 499 -13.56 -10.97 -30.15
CA GLU A 499 -13.56 -9.90 -31.15
C GLU A 499 -13.40 -8.50 -30.54
N GLN A 500 -13.73 -8.33 -29.25
CA GLN A 500 -13.77 -7.03 -28.61
C GLN A 500 -12.44 -6.59 -28.00
N CYS A 501 -11.56 -7.53 -27.64
CA CYS A 501 -10.25 -7.26 -26.99
C CYS A 501 -9.01 -7.38 -27.89
N ASN A 502 -9.13 -7.87 -29.13
CA ASN A 502 -7.98 -8.02 -30.02
C ASN A 502 -7.61 -6.71 -30.76
N GLY A 503 -8.25 -5.59 -30.42
CA GLY A 503 -8.00 -4.27 -31.00
C GLY A 503 -6.86 -3.51 -30.34
N ILE A 504 -5.81 -4.20 -29.89
CA ILE A 504 -4.54 -3.51 -29.58
C ILE A 504 -4.10 -2.91 -30.91
N PRO A 505 -3.92 -1.59 -31.02
CA PRO A 505 -3.29 -1.03 -32.19
C PRO A 505 -1.97 -1.77 -32.41
N ASP A 506 -1.63 -2.08 -33.66
CA ASP A 506 -0.26 -2.51 -33.93
C ASP A 506 0.69 -1.49 -33.27
N PRO A 507 1.83 -1.92 -32.70
CA PRO A 507 2.87 -0.99 -32.30
C PRO A 507 3.02 0.05 -33.42
N PRO A 508 3.08 1.35 -33.10
CA PRO A 508 3.34 2.36 -34.11
C PRO A 508 4.48 1.84 -34.99
N THR A 509 4.30 1.87 -36.31
CA THR A 509 5.28 1.31 -37.24
C THR A 509 6.65 1.83 -36.82
N GLU A 510 7.56 0.92 -36.47
CA GLU A 510 8.91 1.28 -36.03
C GLU A 510 9.47 2.22 -37.09
N ARG A 511 9.74 3.48 -36.72
CA ARG A 511 10.39 4.42 -37.62
C ARG A 511 11.76 3.80 -37.90
N PRO A 512 12.06 3.38 -39.14
CA PRO A 512 13.36 2.82 -39.45
C PRO A 512 14.42 3.85 -39.01
N THR A 513 15.48 3.43 -38.34
CA THR A 513 16.58 4.34 -38.00
C THR A 513 17.26 4.95 -39.24
N THR A 514 16.93 4.48 -40.45
CA THR A 514 17.35 5.06 -41.73
C THR A 514 16.43 6.18 -42.23
N ASP A 515 15.23 6.29 -41.67
CA ASP A 515 14.27 7.37 -41.90
C ASP A 515 14.37 8.45 -40.81
N LEU A 516 15.21 8.21 -39.80
CA LEU A 516 15.74 9.24 -38.90
C LEU A 516 16.98 9.85 -39.58
N PRO A 517 17.14 11.19 -39.59
CA PRO A 517 18.25 11.86 -40.26
C PRO A 517 19.65 11.36 -39.87
#